data_AF-A0AAJ6ELT0-F1
#
_entry.id   AF-A0AAJ6ELT0-F1
#
_cell.length_a   1.000
_cell.length_b   1.000
_cell.length_c   1.000
_cell.angle_alpha   90.00
_cell.angle_beta   90.00
_cell.angle_gamma   90.00
#
_symmetry.space_group_name_H-M   'P 1'
#
loop_
_entity.id
_entity.type
_entity.pdbx_description
1 polymer ?
#
loop_
_entity_poly.entity_id
_entity_poly.type
_entity_poly.pdbx_seq_one_letter_code
_entity_poly.pdbx_strand_id
1 'polypeptide(L)' 'MAKARAKTGKSLDGRHRDKNGRIERKHGNTTVAALRKKYGESFAEGRRKDMMLKSLLKETGSSSLHEYLRHHHR' A
#
# COMPACT_ATOMS: atom_id res chain seq x y z
N MET A 1 -31.42 -42.09 7.90
CA MET A 1 -30.00 -42.19 7.49
C MET A 1 -29.64 -41.00 6.62
N ALA A 2 -28.40 -40.54 6.67
CA ALA A 2 -27.98 -39.14 6.53
C ALA A 2 -28.16 -38.48 5.14
N LYS A 3 -28.66 -37.24 5.14
CA LYS A 3 -28.62 -36.28 4.02
C LYS A 3 -27.17 -35.83 3.79
N ALA A 4 -26.61 -36.13 2.62
CA ALA A 4 -25.32 -35.58 2.19
C ALA A 4 -25.48 -34.08 1.89
N ARG A 5 -24.84 -33.24 2.70
CA ARG A 5 -24.80 -31.78 2.51
C ARG A 5 -23.79 -31.45 1.41
N ALA A 6 -24.24 -30.70 0.40
CA ALA A 6 -23.39 -30.04 -0.58
C ALA A 6 -22.39 -29.10 0.15
N LYS A 7 -21.09 -29.36 0.02
CA LYS A 7 -20.03 -28.43 0.43
C LYS A 7 -19.85 -27.37 -0.66
N THR A 8 -20.75 -26.40 -0.68
CA THR A 8 -20.52 -25.11 -1.32
C THR A 8 -19.54 -24.31 -0.47
N GLY A 9 -18.56 -23.66 -1.11
CA GLY A 9 -17.73 -22.63 -0.46
C GLY A 9 -16.27 -23.02 -0.26
N LYS A 10 -15.56 -23.41 -1.32
CA LYS A 10 -14.09 -23.43 -1.30
C LYS A 10 -13.60 -21.99 -1.48
N SER A 11 -13.59 -21.29 -0.34
CA SER A 11 -12.83 -20.10 0.01
C SER A 11 -12.44 -19.14 -1.12
N LEU A 12 -13.23 -18.08 -1.25
CA LEU A 12 -12.84 -16.83 -1.90
C LEU A 12 -11.77 -16.11 -1.07
N ASP A 13 -10.54 -16.63 -1.02
CA ASP A 13 -9.43 -15.83 -0.50
C ASP A 13 -8.14 -16.03 -1.27
N GLY A 14 -8.25 -16.00 -2.60
CA GLY A 14 -7.15 -15.67 -3.49
C GLY A 14 -6.74 -14.20 -3.37
N ARG A 15 -6.64 -13.66 -2.15
CA ARG A 15 -6.02 -12.36 -1.89
C ARG A 15 -4.52 -12.52 -2.14
N HIS A 16 -4.16 -12.48 -3.41
CA HIS A 16 -2.78 -12.39 -3.83
C HIS A 16 -2.23 -11.07 -3.32
N ARG A 17 -1.45 -11.13 -2.25
CA ARG A 17 -0.71 -9.98 -1.76
C ARG A 17 0.44 -9.81 -2.74
N ASP A 18 0.36 -8.83 -3.65
CA ASP A 18 1.45 -8.51 -4.56
C ASP A 18 2.74 -8.31 -3.77
N LYS A 19 3.64 -9.30 -3.87
CA LYS A 19 4.98 -9.27 -3.26
C LYS A 19 5.93 -8.39 -4.07
N ASN A 20 5.55 -8.11 -5.32
CA ASN A 20 6.32 -7.30 -6.24
C ASN A 20 5.97 -5.85 -5.95
N GLY A 21 6.79 -5.19 -5.12
CA GLY A 21 6.51 -3.89 -4.51
C GLY A 21 6.26 -2.69 -5.43
N ARG A 22 5.71 -2.82 -6.64
CA ARG A 22 5.16 -1.69 -7.39
C ARG A 22 3.90 -1.21 -6.66
N ILE A 23 4.06 -0.16 -5.88
CA ILE A 23 2.97 0.61 -5.31
C ILE A 23 2.30 1.31 -6.50
N GLU A 24 1.24 0.70 -7.03
CA GLU A 24 0.50 1.28 -8.14
C GLU A 24 -0.11 2.62 -7.73
N ARG A 25 -0.20 3.54 -8.69
CA ARG A 25 -0.73 4.90 -8.52
C ARG A 25 -2.13 4.94 -7.88
N LYS A 26 -2.90 3.85 -7.98
CA LYS A 26 -4.26 3.70 -7.40
C LYS A 26 -4.27 3.34 -5.91
N HIS A 27 -3.13 2.96 -5.32
CA HIS A 27 -3.04 2.62 -3.91
C HIS A 27 -2.69 3.83 -3.02
N GLY A 28 -3.51 4.88 -3.08
CA GLY A 28 -3.41 5.99 -2.12
C GLY A 28 -3.50 5.54 -0.64
N ASN A 29 -3.98 4.32 -0.40
CA ASN A 29 -4.05 3.66 0.91
C ASN A 29 -2.75 2.98 1.36
N THR A 30 -1.67 2.99 0.56
CA THR A 30 -0.37 2.50 1.01
C THR A 30 0.15 3.37 2.13
N THR A 31 0.64 2.77 3.21
CA THR A 31 1.17 3.51 4.36
C THR A 31 2.62 3.96 4.14
N VAL A 32 3.02 5.04 4.79
CA VAL A 32 4.42 5.52 4.84
C VAL A 32 5.34 4.41 5.34
N ALA A 33 4.91 3.59 6.30
CA ALA A 33 5.67 2.43 6.77
C ALA A 33 6.00 1.44 5.65
N ALA A 34 5.04 1.13 4.78
CA ALA A 34 5.26 0.23 3.65
C ALA A 34 6.16 0.87 2.59
N LEU A 35 6.03 2.19 2.38
CA LEU A 35 6.90 2.96 1.50
C LEU A 35 8.35 3.00 1.99
N ARG A 36 8.57 3.19 3.29
CA ARG A 36 9.91 3.16 3.90
C ARG A 36 10.61 1.82 3.72
N LYS A 37 9.88 0.71 3.79
CA LYS A 37 10.44 -0.62 3.49
C LYS A 37 11.00 -0.74 2.07
N LYS A 38 10.46 0.04 1.12
CA LYS A 38 10.86 0.00 -0.28
C LYS A 38 11.86 1.08 -0.67
N TYR A 39 11.68 2.30 -0.15
CA TYR A 39 12.45 3.49 -0.52
C TYR A 39 13.49 3.90 0.54
N GLY A 40 13.51 3.23 1.69
CA GLY A 40 14.40 3.53 2.82
C GLY A 40 13.70 4.24 3.97
N GLU A 41 14.26 4.14 5.18
CA GLU A 41 13.66 4.73 6.39
C GLU A 41 13.56 6.25 6.34
N SER A 42 14.44 6.91 5.59
CA SER A 42 14.41 8.36 5.33
C SER A 42 13.21 8.81 4.48
N PHE A 43 12.45 7.89 3.89
CA PHE A 43 11.25 8.25 3.14
C PHE A 43 10.21 8.91 4.05
N ALA A 44 9.81 10.14 3.71
CA ALA A 44 8.91 10.96 4.51
C ALA A 44 9.33 11.05 5.98
N GLU A 45 10.62 11.33 6.22
CA GLU A 45 11.16 11.52 7.55
C GLU A 45 10.40 12.60 8.34
N GLY A 46 10.16 12.37 9.63
CA GLY A 46 9.32 13.22 10.47
C GLY A 46 7.80 13.02 10.31
N ARG A 47 7.34 12.16 9.39
CA ARG A 47 5.91 11.83 9.23
C ARG A 47 5.55 10.52 9.93
N ARG A 48 4.27 10.39 10.29
CA ARG A 48 3.74 9.19 10.95
C ARG A 48 3.80 7.99 10.00
N LYS A 49 4.29 6.85 10.50
CA LYS A 49 4.44 5.61 9.72
C LYS A 49 3.09 5.03 9.26
N ASP A 50 2.04 5.26 10.02
CA ASP A 50 0.66 4.87 9.77
C ASP A 50 -0.08 5.82 8.80
N MET A 51 0.53 6.95 8.44
CA MET A 51 -0.03 7.87 7.46
C MET A 51 -0.14 7.20 6.09
N MET A 52 -1.23 7.48 5.37
CA MET A 52 -1.44 7.02 4.00
C MET A 52 -0.71 7.92 2.99
N LEU A 53 -0.26 7.33 1.89
CA LEU A 53 0.37 8.02 0.77
C LEU A 53 -0.49 9.18 0.26
N LYS A 54 -1.81 9.01 0.16
CA LYS A 54 -2.71 10.10 -0.27
C LYS A 54 -2.66 11.32 0.65
N SER A 55 -2.55 11.09 1.97
CA SER A 55 -2.47 12.17 2.96
C SER A 55 -1.13 12.87 2.87
N LEU A 56 -0.04 12.08 2.75
CA LEU A 56 1.30 12.60 2.54
C LEU A 56 1.36 13.50 1.28
N LEU A 57 0.87 12.99 0.15
CA LEU A 57 0.83 13.72 -1.12
C LEU A 57 0.02 15.02 -1.02
N LYS A 58 -1.10 14.99 -0.30
CA LYS A 58 -1.93 16.19 -0.05
C LYS A 58 -1.21 17.22 0.82
N GLU A 59 -0.49 16.79 1.86
CA GLU A 59 0.28 17.67 2.73
C GLU A 59 1.51 18.26 2.03
N THR A 60 2.18 17.50 1.17
CA THR A 60 3.39 17.93 0.46
C THR A 60 3.08 18.62 -0.87
N GLY A 61 1.81 18.70 -1.27
CA GLY A 61 1.38 19.28 -2.54
C GLY A 61 1.82 18.48 -3.77
N SER A 62 2.16 17.20 -3.60
CA SER A 62 2.64 16.36 -4.70
C SER A 62 1.49 15.63 -5.38
N SER A 63 1.48 15.58 -6.71
CA SER A 63 0.39 14.92 -7.44
C SER A 63 0.46 13.38 -7.42
N SER A 64 1.66 12.82 -7.20
CA SER A 64 1.91 11.39 -7.26
C SER A 64 3.17 10.99 -6.49
N LEU A 65 3.29 9.69 -6.17
CA LEU A 65 4.48 9.13 -5.52
C LEU A 65 5.77 9.44 -6.29
N HIS A 66 5.71 9.39 -7.63
CA HIS A 66 6.88 9.61 -8.47
C HIS A 66 7.34 11.08 -8.42
N GLU A 67 6.39 12.01 -8.40
CA GLU A 67 6.68 13.43 -8.21
C GLU A 67 7.28 13.70 -6.84
N TYR A 68 6.69 13.13 -5.78
CA TYR A 68 7.23 13.23 -4.43
C TYR A 68 8.69 12.75 -4.35
N LEU A 69 9.00 11.60 -4.96
CA LEU A 69 10.37 11.06 -4.98
C LEU A 69 11.35 12.01 -5.68
N ARG A 70 10.99 12.63 -6.81
CA ARG A 70 11.88 13.58 -7.50
C ARG A 70 12.24 14.80 -6.65
N HIS A 71 11.33 15.26 -5.80
CA HIS A 71 11.53 16.46 -4.99
C HIS A 71 12.13 16.18 -3.61
N HIS A 72 11.87 15.00 -3.03
CA HIS A 72 12.18 14.69 -1.64
C HIS A 72 13.11 13.48 -1.44
N HIS A 73 13.43 12.73 -2.50
CA HIS A 73 14.27 11.55 -2.43
C HIS A 73 15.43 11.70 -3.42
N ARG A 74 16.54 12.30 -2.95
CA ARG A 74 17.84 12.41 -3.64
C ARG A 74 18.91 11.69 -2.86
#